data_AF-A0A9D2P1J9-F1
#
_entry.id   AF-A0A9D2P1J9-F1
#
_cell.length_a   1.000
_cell.length_b   1.000
_cell.length_c   1.000
_cell.angle_alpha   90.00
_cell.angle_beta   90.00
_cell.angle_gamma   90.00
#
_symmetry.space_group_name_H-M   'P 1'
#
loop_
_entity.id
_entity.type
_entity.pdbx_description
1 polymer ?
#
loop_
_entity_poly.entity_id
_entity_poly.type
_entity_poly.pdbx_seq_one_letter_code
_entity_poly.pdbx_strand_id
1 'polypeptide(L)' 'MGEQIRLLGVTDEEVITQKTDPEFWSMLQQAILLGLKDEGILSEMQYRHAEEIWKGKILDRSERKGEDIP' A
#
# COMPACT_ATOMS: atom_id res chain seq x y z
N MET A 1 26.65 -2.82 -20.93
CA MET A 1 27.06 -3.25 -19.58
C MET A 1 25.89 -3.01 -18.66
N GLY A 2 25.26 -4.06 -18.13
CA GLY A 2 24.16 -3.92 -17.17
C GLY A 2 24.72 -4.02 -15.77
N GLU A 3 24.54 -3.00 -14.94
CA GLU A 3 24.85 -3.08 -13.52
C GLU A 3 24.00 -4.17 -12.88
N GLN A 4 24.67 -5.20 -12.35
CA GLN A 4 24.01 -6.27 -11.63
C GLN A 4 23.95 -5.88 -10.15
N ILE A 5 22.83 -5.30 -9.74
CA ILE A 5 22.57 -5.01 -8.33
C ILE A 5 22.40 -6.35 -7.61
N ARG A 6 23.24 -6.62 -6.60
CA ARG A 6 23.14 -7.81 -5.75
C ARG A 6 22.68 -7.39 -4.36
N LEU A 7 21.62 -8.02 -3.87
CA LEU A 7 21.17 -7.86 -2.48
C LEU A 7 22.24 -8.48 -1.55
N LEU A 8 22.97 -7.64 -0.82
CA LEU A 8 24.06 -8.07 0.06
C LEU A 8 23.58 -8.52 1.45
N GLY A 9 22.37 -8.10 1.84
CA GLY A 9 21.74 -8.46 3.10
C GLY A 9 20.50 -7.60 3.36
N VAL A 10 19.58 -8.12 4.18
CA VAL A 10 18.46 -7.36 4.75
C VAL A 10 18.80 -7.19 6.22
N THR A 11 19.15 -5.98 6.64
CA THR A 11 19.61 -5.67 8.01
C THR A 11 18.50 -5.14 8.90
N ASP A 12 17.44 -4.59 8.31
CA ASP A 12 16.28 -4.09 9.04
C ASP A 12 15.18 -5.14 9.05
N GLU A 13 14.98 -5.77 10.21
CA GLU A 13 13.79 -6.60 10.51
C GLU A 13 12.62 -5.74 11.01
N GLU A 14 12.54 -4.47 10.58
CA GLU A 14 11.41 -3.64 10.94
C GLU A 14 10.14 -4.20 10.30
N VAL A 15 9.17 -4.53 11.16
CA VAL A 15 7.87 -5.00 10.71
C VAL A 15 7.20 -3.85 9.99
N ILE A 16 7.04 -4.00 8.67
CA ILE A 16 6.30 -3.03 7.89
C ILE A 16 4.82 -3.19 8.23
N THR A 17 4.30 -2.19 8.92
CA THR A 17 2.91 -2.10 9.32
C THR A 17 2.35 -0.78 8.82
N GLN A 18 1.02 -0.68 8.85
CA GLN A 18 0.33 0.57 8.55
C GLN A 18 0.75 1.76 9.44
N LYS A 19 1.38 1.52 10.61
CA LYS A 19 1.84 2.58 11.52
C LYS A 19 3.31 2.94 11.29
N THR A 20 4.14 1.94 11.01
CA THR A 20 5.59 2.11 10.86
C THR A 20 5.94 2.67 9.49
N ASP A 21 5.28 2.20 8.44
CA ASP A 21 5.48 2.72 7.08
C ASP A 21 4.13 2.82 6.32
N PRO A 22 3.40 3.94 6.46
CA PRO A 22 2.08 4.10 5.87
C PRO A 22 2.12 4.22 4.34
N GLU A 23 3.19 4.76 3.77
CA GLU A 23 3.34 4.90 2.32
C GLU A 23 3.60 3.55 1.66
N PHE A 24 4.53 2.77 2.20
CA PHE A 24 4.79 1.41 1.75
C PHE A 24 3.57 0.51 1.95
N TRP A 25 2.92 0.59 3.11
CA TRP A 25 1.70 -0.18 3.37
C TRP A 25 0.59 0.15 2.37
N SER A 26 0.47 1.43 2.01
CA SER A 26 -0.46 1.90 0.99
C SER A 26 -0.15 1.27 -0.37
N MET A 27 1.10 1.38 -0.84
CA MET A 27 1.53 0.77 -2.09
C MET A 27 1.33 -0.76 -2.12
N LEU A 28 1.63 -1.44 -1.01
CA LEU A 28 1.43 -2.88 -0.87
C LEU A 28 -0.05 -3.27 -1.04
N GLN A 29 -0.96 -2.52 -0.42
CA GLN A 29 -2.40 -2.80 -0.56
C GLN A 29 -2.90 -2.58 -2.00
N GLN A 30 -2.41 -1.56 -2.70
CA GLN A 30 -2.73 -1.37 -4.13
C GLN A 30 -2.20 -2.52 -4.99
N ALA A 31 -0.95 -2.93 -4.77
CA ALA A 31 -0.33 -4.02 -5.52
C ALA A 31 -1.10 -5.33 -5.34
N ILE A 32 -1.56 -5.63 -4.12
CA ILE A 32 -2.40 -6.80 -3.83
C ILE A 32 -3.72 -6.73 -4.59
N LEU A 33 -4.43 -5.60 -4.56
CA LEU A 33 -5.70 -5.45 -5.27
C LEU A 33 -5.54 -5.66 -6.79
N LEU A 34 -4.46 -5.13 -7.36
CA LEU A 34 -4.14 -5.29 -8.77
C LEU A 34 -3.82 -6.76 -9.09
N GLY A 35 -2.99 -7.43 -8.28
CA GLY A 35 -2.68 -8.84 -8.45
C GLY A 35 -3.93 -9.74 -8.41
N LEU A 36 -4.84 -9.47 -7.46
CA LEU A 36 -6.10 -10.21 -7.37
C LEU A 36 -7.02 -9.99 -8.58
N LYS A 37 -6.98 -8.81 -9.20
CA LYS A 37 -7.68 -8.56 -10.47
C LYS A 37 -7.03 -9.33 -11.62
N ASP A 38 -5.71 -9.29 -11.73
CA ASP A 38 -4.97 -9.96 -12.81
C ASP A 38 -5.11 -11.49 -12.75
N GLU A 39 -5.24 -12.06 -11.54
CA GLU A 39 -5.56 -13.48 -11.33
C GLU A 39 -7.04 -13.82 -11.60
N GLY A 40 -7.88 -12.83 -11.87
CA GLY A 40 -9.32 -13.01 -12.11
C GLY A 40 -10.12 -13.34 -10.85
N ILE A 41 -9.51 -13.26 -9.66
CA ILE A 41 -10.21 -13.42 -8.36
C ILE A 41 -11.17 -12.27 -8.14
N LEU A 42 -10.73 -11.05 -8.48
CA LEU A 42 -11.59 -9.88 -8.52
C LEU A 42 -12.02 -9.58 -9.95
N SER A 43 -13.32 -9.42 -10.16
CA SER A 43 -13.84 -8.76 -11.37
C SER A 43 -13.48 -7.28 -11.38
N GLU A 44 -13.52 -6.65 -12.56
CA GLU A 44 -13.26 -5.21 -12.72
C GLU A 44 -14.11 -4.34 -11.79
N MET A 45 -15.38 -4.69 -11.59
CA MET A 45 -16.29 -3.96 -10.69
C MET A 45 -15.89 -4.12 -9.23
N GLN A 46 -15.51 -5.33 -8.80
CA GLN A 46 -15.06 -5.58 -7.42
C GLN A 46 -13.72 -4.90 -7.15
N TYR A 47 -12.81 -4.92 -8.11
CA TYR A 47 -11.54 -4.20 -8.05
C TYR A 47 -11.77 -2.69 -7.87
N ARG A 48 -12.59 -2.06 -8.73
CA ARG A 48 -12.88 -0.63 -8.64
C ARG A 48 -13.55 -0.23 -7.32
N HIS A 49 -14.50 -1.04 -6.86
CA HIS A 49 -15.14 -0.81 -5.57
C HIS A 49 -14.16 -0.92 -4.39
N ALA A 50 -13.26 -1.90 -4.42
CA ALA A 50 -12.22 -2.05 -3.41
C ALA A 50 -11.23 -0.87 -3.43
N GLU A 51 -10.86 -0.38 -4.61
CA GLU A 51 -10.02 0.81 -4.80
C GLU A 51 -10.68 2.08 -4.21
N GLU A 52 -11.98 2.26 -4.44
CA GLU A 52 -12.74 3.41 -3.92
C GLU A 52 -12.81 3.40 -2.39
N ILE A 53 -13.13 2.25 -1.78
CA ILE A 53 -13.14 2.09 -0.33
C ILE A 53 -11.74 2.40 0.24
N TRP A 54 -10.71 1.91 -0.42
CA TRP A 54 -9.34 2.09 0.01
C TRP A 54 -8.89 3.56 -0.08
N LYS A 55 -9.20 4.26 -1.19
CA LYS A 55 -8.97 5.72 -1.33
C LYS A 55 -9.73 6.52 -0.28
N GLY A 56 -10.99 6.16 0.01
CA GLY A 56 -11.78 6.79 1.06
C GLY A 56 -11.14 6.66 2.45
N LYS A 57 -10.57 5.50 2.78
CA LYS A 57 -9.84 5.27 4.04
C LYS A 57 -8.54 6.08 4.16
N ILE A 58 -7.92 6.45 3.03
CA ILE A 58 -6.74 7.31 3.01
C ILE A 58 -7.16 8.77 3.24
N LEU A 59 -8.23 9.22 2.58
CA LEU A 59 -8.71 10.59 2.68
C LEU A 59 -9.19 10.95 4.10
N ASP A 60 -10.01 10.10 4.73
CA ASP A 60 -10.47 10.24 6.12
C ASP A 60 -9.30 10.36 7.13
N ARG A 61 -8.14 9.81 6.77
CA ARG A 61 -6.95 9.78 7.64
C ARG A 61 -6.07 11.01 7.48
N SER A 62 -6.04 11.61 6.30
CA SER A 62 -5.37 12.90 6.06
C SER A 62 -6.07 14.01 6.85
N GLU A 63 -7.38 13.94 7.01
CA GLU A 63 -8.16 14.91 7.80
C GLU A 63 -7.86 14.81 9.30
N ARG A 64 -7.74 13.59 9.85
CA ARG A 64 -7.37 13.39 11.27
C ARG A 64 -5.93 13.71 11.64
N LYS A 65 -5.02 13.87 10.67
CA LYS A 65 -3.66 14.35 10.91
C LYS A 65 -3.57 15.87 11.09
N GLY A 66 -4.66 16.62 10.84
CA GLY A 66 -4.72 18.07 10.98
C GLY A 66 -5.25 18.59 12.32
N GLU A 67 -5.71 17.73 13.23
CA GLU A 67 -6.38 18.11 14.49
C GLU A 67 -5.52 17.96 15.75
N ASP A 68 -4.20 17.81 15.62
CA ASP A 68 -3.29 17.79 16.77
C ASP A 68 -2.13 18.77 16.55
N ILE A 69 -2.41 20.04 16.80
CA ILE A 69 -1.40 21.05 17.13
C ILE A 69 -2.03 21.94 18.23
N PRO A 70 -1.40 22.08 19.42
CA PRO A 70 -1.95 22.84 20.54
C PRO A 70 -2.14 24.34 20.25
#